data_AF-A0A947VAG8-F1
#
_entry.id   AF-A0A947VAG8-F1
#
_cell.length_a   1.000
_cell.length_b   1.000
_cell.length_c   1.000
_cell.angle_alpha   90.00
_cell.angle_beta   90.00
_cell.angle_gamma   90.00
#
_symmetry.space_group_name_H-M   'P 1'
#
loop_
_entity.id
_entity.type
_entity.pdbx_description
1 polymer ?
#
loop_
_entity_poly.entity_id
_entity_poly.type
_entity_poly.pdbx_seq_one_letter_code
_entity_poly.pdbx_strand_id
1 'polypeptide(L)'
;MGRIVLLDSQKNLPVGFSRPLVDVLGALGWQVCLAQEESDLVAGDTLLVLGLANWALASRPFLMRAGELGVKRILWSCEPLLPPDLPQSRLQDWFLQAHALDYSRRPRWMQRVFDRIAYCGFTIQSWSLPWNRERKFPVRQFSYAAKESRRLLGFWREGLIDSVFVSLRPRQGFLANHGIPSLFVPIGYHPIWGRSLEAGERDIDVVFLGNVTRRRRPLLQELDHALAKAGFKLKIVSGNCFGEERTQLLNRSKVLLNLNSLPWESPGMRMLMAMSCKAMVVSEYAEDIAPYINGQHLMLAAGKDLAGLVISCLGDEALRSKIADQAYRFVMEEHTLAARLTAALESQAMATKPFI
;
A
#
# COMPACT_ATOMS: atom_id res chain seq x y z
N MET A 1 8.59 23.26 16.08
CA MET A 1 8.30 21.88 15.62
C MET A 1 9.51 21.01 15.88
N GLY A 2 9.31 19.71 16.08
CA GLY A 2 10.42 18.79 16.38
C GLY A 2 11.24 18.44 15.13
N ARG A 3 12.19 17.53 15.30
CA ARG A 3 12.96 16.92 14.21
C ARG A 3 12.42 15.52 13.94
N ILE A 4 12.21 15.19 12.66
CA ILE A 4 11.83 13.85 12.21
C ILE A 4 13.04 13.20 11.54
N VAL A 5 13.41 12.03 12.04
CA VAL A 5 14.40 11.16 11.42
C VAL A 5 13.63 10.11 10.63
N LEU A 6 13.83 10.07 9.32
CA LEU A 6 13.14 9.17 8.41
C LEU A 6 14.01 7.95 8.12
N LEU A 7 13.54 6.78 8.53
CA LEU A 7 14.16 5.51 8.17
C LEU A 7 13.39 4.89 6.99
N ASP A 8 13.90 5.10 5.79
CA ASP A 8 13.34 4.50 4.58
C ASP A 8 13.91 3.09 4.37
N SER A 9 13.14 2.08 4.76
CA SER A 9 13.47 0.67 4.58
C SER A 9 13.27 0.19 3.12
N GLN A 10 12.74 1.07 2.25
CA GLN A 10 12.27 0.78 0.90
C GLN A 10 13.20 1.32 -0.20
N LYS A 11 14.49 1.59 0.08
CA LYS A 11 15.48 2.20 -0.84
C LYS A 11 15.56 1.62 -2.27
N ASN A 12 15.01 0.42 -2.52
CA ASN A 12 15.00 -0.25 -3.83
C ASN A 12 13.62 -0.29 -4.52
N LEU A 13 12.59 0.41 -4.03
CA LEU A 13 11.31 0.48 -4.73
C LEU A 13 11.37 1.46 -5.91
N PRO A 14 10.76 1.13 -7.07
CA PRO A 14 10.77 1.98 -8.27
C PRO A 14 10.09 3.35 -8.10
N VAL A 15 9.40 3.57 -6.98
CA VAL A 15 8.73 4.82 -6.63
C VAL A 15 9.18 5.15 -5.21
N GLY A 16 10.20 6.00 -5.09
CA GLY A 16 10.73 6.40 -3.78
C GLY A 16 9.68 7.17 -2.97
N PHE A 17 9.44 6.74 -1.74
CA PHE A 17 8.54 7.39 -0.79
C PHE A 17 9.24 8.45 0.06
N SER A 18 10.54 8.29 0.29
CA SER A 18 11.34 9.18 1.13
C SER A 18 11.32 10.63 0.67
N ARG A 19 11.55 10.89 -0.63
CA ARG A 19 11.61 12.27 -1.15
C ARG A 19 10.28 13.03 -0.96
N PRO A 20 9.11 12.51 -1.40
CA PRO A 20 7.81 13.12 -1.07
C PRO A 20 7.61 13.44 0.41
N LEU A 21 8.08 12.56 1.30
CA LEU A 21 7.91 12.74 2.72
C LEU A 21 8.83 13.82 3.28
N VAL A 22 10.08 13.88 2.82
CA VAL A 22 11.01 14.97 3.16
C VAL A 22 10.42 16.30 2.69
N ASP A 23 9.97 16.38 1.45
CA ASP A 23 9.40 17.58 0.85
C ASP A 23 8.17 18.06 1.66
N VAL A 24 7.24 17.16 1.95
CA VAL A 24 6.00 17.48 2.67
C VAL A 24 6.25 17.82 4.14
N LEU A 25 7.03 17.02 4.86
CA LEU A 25 7.30 17.28 6.28
C LEU A 25 8.11 18.57 6.45
N GLY A 26 9.04 18.87 5.54
CA GLY A 26 9.76 20.14 5.49
C GLY A 26 8.83 21.33 5.25
N ALA A 27 7.90 21.22 4.30
CA ALA A 27 6.88 22.25 4.04
C ALA A 27 5.92 22.45 5.24
N LEU A 28 5.71 21.40 6.03
CA LEU A 28 4.97 21.47 7.30
C LEU A 28 5.81 22.00 8.47
N GLY A 29 7.05 22.45 8.24
CA GLY A 29 7.90 23.07 9.26
C GLY A 29 8.71 22.11 10.14
N TRP A 30 8.77 20.82 9.79
CA TRP A 30 9.63 19.85 10.47
C TRP A 30 11.05 19.90 9.92
N GLN A 31 12.04 19.78 10.80
CA GLN A 31 13.40 19.46 10.36
C GLN A 31 13.46 17.97 10.04
N VAL A 32 13.70 17.60 8.78
CA VAL A 32 13.71 16.19 8.35
C VAL A 32 15.14 15.75 8.05
N CYS A 33 15.53 14.59 8.57
CA CYS A 33 16.80 13.95 8.30
C CYS A 33 16.56 12.53 7.78
N LEU A 34 17.17 12.15 6.66
CA LEU A 34 17.16 10.76 6.18
C LEU A 34 18.23 9.98 6.94
N ALA A 35 17.81 8.98 7.73
CA ALA A 35 18.73 8.14 8.49
C ALA A 35 19.69 7.36 7.57
N GLN A 36 20.99 7.50 7.82
CA GLN A 36 22.04 6.68 7.24
C GLN A 36 22.74 5.84 8.32
N GLU A 37 22.93 6.39 9.51
CA GLU A 37 23.64 5.77 10.63
C GLU A 37 23.00 6.09 11.98
N GLU A 38 23.27 5.26 12.99
CA GLU A 38 22.68 5.40 14.34
C GLU A 38 23.00 6.74 15.02
N SER A 39 24.13 7.37 14.65
CA SER A 39 24.55 8.71 15.09
C SER A 39 23.66 9.84 14.58
N ASP A 40 22.82 9.60 13.57
CA ASP A 40 21.87 10.60 13.07
C ASP A 40 20.76 10.90 14.09
N LEU A 41 20.51 9.98 15.02
CA LEU A 41 19.49 10.10 16.07
C LEU A 41 19.98 10.93 17.26
N VAL A 42 19.15 11.88 17.67
CA VAL A 42 19.36 12.70 18.87
C VAL A 42 18.12 12.62 19.77
N ALA A 43 18.33 12.76 21.09
CA ALA A 43 17.23 12.80 22.05
C ALA A 43 16.23 13.93 21.70
N GLY A 44 14.93 13.62 21.79
CA GLY A 44 13.86 14.54 21.39
C GLY A 44 13.43 14.44 19.92
N ASP A 45 14.12 13.64 19.10
CA ASP A 45 13.69 13.32 17.74
C ASP A 45 12.42 12.46 17.74
N THR A 46 11.73 12.43 16.59
CA THR A 46 10.74 11.39 16.24
C THR A 46 11.28 10.57 15.08
N LEU A 47 11.39 9.26 15.27
CA LEU A 47 11.77 8.31 14.22
C LEU A 47 10.53 7.84 13.48
N LEU A 48 10.39 8.21 12.21
CA LEU A 48 9.38 7.69 11.30
C LEU A 48 9.99 6.59 10.42
N VAL A 49 9.51 5.36 10.58
CA VAL A 49 9.95 4.19 9.83
C VAL A 49 8.95 3.89 8.72
N LEU A 50 9.42 3.87 7.47
CA LEU A 50 8.60 3.53 6.31
C LEU A 50 8.75 2.06 6.00
N GLY A 51 7.76 1.28 6.45
CA GLY A 51 7.73 -0.16 6.25
C GLY A 51 8.84 -0.93 6.96
N LEU A 52 8.76 -2.26 6.92
CA LEU A 52 9.73 -3.14 7.59
C LEU A 52 10.58 -3.94 6.62
N ALA A 53 9.98 -4.41 5.51
CA ALA A 53 10.62 -5.06 4.37
C ALA A 53 11.81 -5.97 4.73
N ASN A 54 12.82 -6.08 3.87
CA ASN A 54 14.01 -6.89 4.15
C ASN A 54 14.98 -6.23 5.15
N TRP A 55 14.67 -5.03 5.62
CA TRP A 55 15.52 -4.22 6.49
C TRP A 55 15.26 -4.46 7.97
N ALA A 56 14.25 -5.25 8.35
CA ALA A 56 13.97 -5.55 9.77
C ALA A 56 15.22 -5.94 10.59
N LEU A 57 16.20 -6.62 10.01
CA LEU A 57 17.46 -6.92 10.70
C LEU A 57 18.38 -5.71 10.84
N ALA A 58 18.51 -4.91 9.78
CA ALA A 58 19.35 -3.73 9.73
C ALA A 58 18.75 -2.55 10.51
N SER A 59 17.42 -2.49 10.64
CA SER A 59 16.72 -1.45 11.39
C SER A 59 16.72 -1.69 12.89
N ARG A 60 17.00 -2.91 13.36
CA ARG A 60 16.92 -3.22 14.80
C ARG A 60 17.93 -2.43 15.63
N PRO A 61 19.24 -2.38 15.31
CA PRO A 61 20.18 -1.54 16.06
C PRO A 61 19.72 -0.08 16.14
N PHE A 62 19.20 0.44 15.03
CA PHE A 62 18.63 1.78 14.93
C PHE A 62 17.41 1.98 15.86
N LEU A 63 16.47 1.03 15.90
CA LEU A 63 15.29 1.07 16.77
C LEU A 63 15.63 0.91 18.26
N MET A 64 16.64 0.10 18.57
CA MET A 64 17.19 -0.05 19.91
C MET A 64 17.82 1.27 20.37
N ARG A 65 18.69 1.86 19.53
CA ARG A 65 19.33 3.15 19.81
C ARG A 65 18.32 4.27 20.00
N ALA A 66 17.29 4.32 19.16
CA ALA A 66 16.18 5.25 19.32
C ALA A 66 15.49 5.07 20.69
N GLY A 67 15.27 3.82 21.12
CA GLY A 67 14.74 3.52 22.46
C GLY A 67 15.65 4.00 23.60
N GLU A 68 16.96 3.78 23.50
CA GLU A 68 17.96 4.26 24.48
C GLU A 68 17.96 5.79 24.61
N LEU A 69 17.71 6.50 23.51
CA LEU A 69 17.66 7.96 23.45
C LEU A 69 16.28 8.53 23.80
N GLY A 70 15.28 7.70 24.11
CA GLY A 70 13.91 8.14 24.34
C GLY A 70 13.22 8.73 23.11
N VAL A 71 13.71 8.43 21.91
CA VAL A 71 13.14 8.85 20.63
C VAL A 71 11.86 8.07 20.37
N LYS A 72 10.76 8.77 20.04
CA LYS A 72 9.48 8.13 19.68
C LYS A 72 9.60 7.43 18.33
N ARG A 73 9.21 6.17 18.25
CA ARG A 73 9.36 5.30 17.06
C ARG A 73 7.99 4.98 16.46
N ILE A 74 7.71 5.58 15.31
CA ILE A 74 6.45 5.42 14.58
C ILE A 74 6.71 4.57 13.33
N LEU A 75 6.03 3.44 13.22
CA LEU A 75 6.03 2.63 11.99
C LEU A 75 4.85 3.02 11.10
N TRP A 76 5.10 3.43 9.86
CA TRP A 76 4.08 3.50 8.83
C TRP A 76 4.11 2.26 7.95
N SER A 77 3.18 1.34 8.20
CA SER A 77 3.05 0.07 7.49
C SER A 77 2.31 0.25 6.15
N CYS A 78 3.11 0.20 5.08
CA CYS A 78 2.66 0.28 3.70
C CYS A 78 2.69 -1.09 2.99
N GLU A 79 3.34 -2.08 3.61
CA GLU A 79 3.37 -3.47 3.19
C GLU A 79 2.09 -4.22 3.53
N PRO A 80 1.71 -5.22 2.72
CA PRO A 80 0.56 -6.05 3.01
C PRO A 80 0.75 -6.85 4.30
N LEU A 81 -0.31 -6.93 5.09
CA LEU A 81 -0.40 -7.84 6.24
C LEU A 81 -1.31 -9.02 5.87
N LEU A 82 -1.36 -10.02 6.75
CA LEU A 82 -2.31 -11.12 6.62
C LEU A 82 -3.76 -10.58 6.65
N PRO A 83 -4.70 -11.27 5.99
CA PRO A 83 -6.09 -10.87 5.98
C PRO A 83 -6.64 -10.79 7.42
N PRO A 84 -7.45 -9.77 7.76
CA PRO A 84 -8.03 -9.62 9.09
C PRO A 84 -9.00 -10.75 9.46
N ASP A 85 -9.67 -11.32 8.46
CA ASP A 85 -10.67 -12.39 8.55
C ASP A 85 -10.09 -13.79 8.46
N LEU A 86 -8.75 -13.91 8.39
CA LEU A 86 -8.08 -15.20 8.40
C LEU A 86 -8.40 -15.95 9.72
N PRO A 87 -8.97 -17.17 9.66
CA PRO A 87 -9.34 -17.90 10.87
C PRO A 87 -8.13 -18.17 11.77
N GLN A 88 -8.23 -17.78 13.03
CA GLN A 88 -7.17 -18.02 14.01
C GLN A 88 -6.95 -19.52 14.22
N SER A 89 -5.68 -19.90 14.42
CA SER A 89 -5.33 -21.27 14.78
C SER A 89 -4.00 -21.30 15.53
N ARG A 90 -3.79 -22.37 16.30
CA ARG A 90 -2.54 -22.60 17.03
C ARG A 90 -1.30 -22.59 16.13
N LEU A 91 -1.40 -23.05 14.88
CA LEU A 91 -0.27 -23.05 13.95
C LEU A 91 0.06 -21.64 13.45
N GLN A 92 -0.97 -20.82 13.20
CA GLN A 92 -0.79 -19.40 12.86
C GLN A 92 -0.17 -18.66 14.05
N ASP A 93 -0.73 -18.84 15.25
CA ASP A 93 -0.22 -18.19 16.46
C ASP A 93 1.22 -18.59 16.70
N TRP A 94 1.54 -19.89 16.63
CA TRP A 94 2.92 -20.38 16.72
C TRP A 94 3.84 -19.71 15.69
N PHE A 95 3.42 -19.58 14.44
CA PHE A 95 4.21 -18.95 13.39
C PHE A 95 4.44 -17.46 13.65
N LEU A 96 3.37 -16.73 14.01
CA LEU A 96 3.42 -15.30 14.28
C LEU A 96 4.14 -14.99 15.60
N GLN A 97 4.06 -15.90 16.57
CA GLN A 97 4.72 -15.78 17.86
C GLN A 97 6.19 -16.15 17.81
N ALA A 98 6.61 -17.07 16.92
CA ALA A 98 8.00 -17.44 16.73
C ALA A 98 8.85 -16.16 16.59
N HIS A 99 9.74 -15.93 17.57
CA HIS A 99 10.51 -14.70 17.69
C HIS A 99 11.08 -14.30 16.33
N ALA A 100 10.58 -13.19 15.77
CA ALA A 100 10.95 -12.73 14.45
C ALA A 100 12.48 -12.57 14.33
N LEU A 101 13.13 -12.20 15.43
CA LEU A 101 14.57 -12.08 15.59
C LEU A 101 15.33 -13.41 15.53
N ASP A 102 14.78 -14.45 16.16
CA ASP A 102 15.41 -15.77 16.20
C ASP A 102 15.28 -16.47 14.84
N TYR A 103 14.15 -16.25 14.15
CA TYR A 103 13.97 -16.75 12.79
C TYR A 103 15.03 -16.20 11.82
N SER A 104 15.32 -14.89 11.87
CA SER A 104 16.31 -14.28 10.98
C SER A 104 17.73 -14.82 11.17
N ARG A 105 18.05 -15.32 12.37
CA ARG A 105 19.35 -15.93 12.69
C ARG A 105 19.47 -17.38 12.23
N ARG A 106 18.35 -18.05 11.88
CA ARG A 106 18.36 -19.44 11.42
C ARG A 106 19.04 -19.58 10.06
N PRO A 107 19.69 -20.73 9.76
CA PRO A 107 20.15 -21.02 8.41
C PRO A 107 19.04 -20.86 7.36
N ARG A 108 19.38 -20.31 6.19
CA ARG A 108 18.40 -20.03 5.10
C ARG A 108 17.58 -21.24 4.68
N TRP A 109 18.11 -22.46 4.83
CA TRP A 109 17.36 -23.68 4.50
C TRP A 109 16.29 -23.98 5.55
N MET A 110 16.57 -23.79 6.84
CA MET A 110 15.58 -23.94 7.93
C MET A 110 14.47 -22.91 7.81
N GLN A 111 14.84 -21.65 7.51
CA GLN A 111 13.90 -20.58 7.23
C GLN A 111 12.92 -20.97 6.12
N ARG A 112 13.42 -21.54 5.02
CA ARG A 112 12.60 -22.01 3.89
C ARG A 112 11.65 -23.15 4.26
N VAL A 113 12.11 -24.09 5.08
CA VAL A 113 11.26 -25.21 5.55
C VAL A 113 10.14 -24.69 6.46
N PHE A 114 10.51 -23.86 7.45
CA PHE A 114 9.56 -23.24 8.37
C PHE A 114 8.49 -22.43 7.65
N ASP A 115 8.93 -21.58 6.72
CA ASP A 115 8.07 -20.82 5.82
C ASP A 115 7.09 -21.72 5.07
N ARG A 116 7.59 -22.79 4.45
CA ARG A 116 6.75 -23.70 3.66
C ARG A 116 5.68 -24.36 4.50
N ILE A 117 6.01 -24.80 5.71
CA ILE A 117 5.05 -25.42 6.65
C ILE A 117 3.97 -24.40 7.03
N ALA A 118 4.37 -23.20 7.43
CA ALA A 118 3.44 -22.15 7.81
C ALA A 118 2.53 -21.75 6.66
N TYR A 119 3.07 -21.58 5.45
CA TYR A 119 2.26 -21.20 4.29
C TYR A 119 1.28 -22.28 3.86
N CYS A 120 1.64 -23.56 4.00
CA CYS A 120 0.67 -24.65 3.82
C CYS A 120 -0.46 -24.53 4.85
N GLY A 121 -0.14 -24.26 6.11
CA GLY A 121 -1.13 -23.99 7.17
C GLY A 121 -2.08 -22.85 6.81
N PHE A 122 -1.54 -21.69 6.42
CA PHE A 122 -2.31 -20.54 5.97
C PHE A 122 -3.17 -20.83 4.73
N THR A 123 -2.63 -21.63 3.79
CA THR A 123 -3.38 -22.03 2.59
C THR A 123 -4.58 -22.89 2.96
N ILE A 124 -4.45 -23.81 3.91
CA ILE A 124 -5.54 -24.66 4.39
C ILE A 124 -6.58 -23.82 5.16
N GLN A 125 -6.14 -22.96 6.07
CA GLN A 125 -7.03 -22.09 6.86
C GLN A 125 -7.86 -21.15 5.99
N SER A 126 -7.24 -20.64 4.92
CA SER A 126 -7.93 -19.74 4.01
C SER A 126 -8.96 -20.46 3.14
N TRP A 127 -9.10 -21.79 3.14
CA TRP A 127 -10.08 -22.49 2.27
C TRP A 127 -11.53 -22.09 2.54
N SER A 128 -11.86 -21.65 3.75
CA SER A 128 -13.20 -21.16 4.10
C SER A 128 -13.50 -19.79 3.49
N LEU A 129 -12.46 -19.02 3.14
CA LEU A 129 -12.57 -17.62 2.74
C LEU A 129 -13.05 -17.46 1.28
N PRO A 130 -14.04 -16.58 1.00
CA PRO A 130 -14.63 -16.39 -0.32
C PRO A 130 -13.62 -16.24 -1.47
N TRP A 131 -12.56 -15.44 -1.32
CA TRP A 131 -11.55 -15.19 -2.35
C TRP A 131 -10.60 -16.37 -2.61
N ASN A 132 -10.55 -17.35 -1.71
CA ASN A 132 -9.66 -18.50 -1.84
C ASN A 132 -10.38 -19.78 -2.29
N ARG A 133 -11.71 -19.79 -2.30
CA ARG A 133 -12.52 -20.92 -2.81
C ARG A 133 -12.17 -21.31 -4.24
N GLU A 134 -11.67 -20.36 -5.04
CA GLU A 134 -11.26 -20.60 -6.42
C GLU A 134 -9.80 -21.08 -6.58
N ARG A 135 -9.02 -21.26 -5.49
CA ARG A 135 -7.61 -21.71 -5.50
C ARG A 135 -6.65 -20.89 -6.39
N LYS A 136 -6.99 -19.63 -6.69
CA LYS A 136 -6.21 -18.77 -7.60
C LYS A 136 -5.04 -18.03 -6.94
N PHE A 137 -4.82 -18.21 -5.65
CA PHE A 137 -3.81 -17.45 -4.90
C PHE A 137 -2.55 -18.28 -4.62
N PRO A 138 -1.41 -17.99 -5.29
CA PRO A 138 -0.20 -18.78 -5.11
C PRO A 138 0.39 -18.58 -3.70
N VAL A 139 0.82 -19.68 -3.08
CA VAL A 139 1.45 -19.74 -1.72
C VAL A 139 2.54 -18.68 -1.52
N ARG A 140 3.32 -18.36 -2.56
CA ARG A 140 4.34 -17.31 -2.48
C ARG A 140 3.77 -15.91 -2.21
N GLN A 141 2.56 -15.58 -2.63
CA GLN A 141 1.94 -14.29 -2.33
C GLN A 141 1.51 -14.18 -0.85
N PHE A 142 1.15 -15.28 -0.19
CA PHE A 142 0.94 -15.32 1.27
C PHE A 142 2.26 -15.12 2.02
N SER A 143 3.36 -15.63 1.44
CA SER A 143 4.65 -15.63 2.11
C SER A 143 5.15 -14.25 2.53
N TYR A 144 4.91 -13.26 1.67
CA TYR A 144 5.32 -11.88 1.95
C TYR A 144 4.48 -11.27 3.07
N ALA A 145 3.14 -11.32 2.97
CA ALA A 145 2.24 -10.81 3.99
C ALA A 145 2.45 -11.47 5.36
N ALA A 146 2.67 -12.78 5.40
CA ALA A 146 2.96 -13.53 6.61
C ALA A 146 4.29 -13.10 7.27
N LYS A 147 5.33 -12.87 6.47
CA LYS A 147 6.63 -12.38 6.95
C LYS A 147 6.52 -10.97 7.54
N GLU A 148 5.86 -10.06 6.84
CA GLU A 148 5.66 -8.68 7.28
C GLU A 148 4.82 -8.64 8.56
N SER A 149 3.74 -9.44 8.62
CA SER A 149 2.91 -9.60 9.82
C SER A 149 3.73 -10.05 11.02
N ARG A 150 4.51 -11.14 10.88
CA ARG A 150 5.35 -11.65 11.97
C ARG A 150 6.42 -10.63 12.40
N ARG A 151 7.04 -9.92 11.46
CA ARG A 151 8.05 -8.88 11.76
C ARG A 151 7.44 -7.76 12.59
N LEU A 152 6.30 -7.23 12.16
CA LEU A 152 5.59 -6.16 12.86
C LEU A 152 5.19 -6.60 14.27
N LEU A 153 4.54 -7.76 14.40
CA LEU A 153 4.16 -8.31 15.71
C LEU A 153 5.38 -8.57 16.62
N GLY A 154 6.51 -8.98 16.04
CA GLY A 154 7.77 -9.13 16.78
C GLY A 154 8.29 -7.79 17.31
N PHE A 155 8.37 -6.78 16.46
CA PHE A 155 8.86 -5.44 16.83
C PHE A 155 7.98 -4.77 17.87
N TRP A 156 6.65 -4.94 17.76
CA TRP A 156 5.72 -4.46 18.75
C TRP A 156 5.94 -5.11 20.13
N ARG A 157 6.00 -6.45 20.17
CA ARG A 157 6.20 -7.20 21.43
C ARG A 157 7.53 -6.90 22.12
N GLU A 158 8.56 -6.60 21.34
CA GLU A 158 9.89 -6.24 21.86
C GLU A 158 10.01 -4.77 22.24
N GLY A 159 8.93 -3.97 22.11
CA GLY A 159 8.96 -2.54 22.41
C GLY A 159 9.90 -1.76 21.50
N LEU A 160 10.10 -2.22 20.25
CA LEU A 160 10.93 -1.53 19.25
C LEU A 160 10.14 -0.46 18.48
N ILE A 161 8.82 -0.47 18.55
CA ILE A 161 7.91 0.48 17.92
C ILE A 161 6.90 0.94 18.96
N ASP A 162 6.68 2.25 19.05
CA ASP A 162 5.78 2.87 20.04
C ASP A 162 4.39 3.14 19.45
N SER A 163 4.30 3.31 18.13
CA SER A 163 3.04 3.62 17.44
C SER A 163 3.05 3.09 16.01
N VAL A 164 1.88 2.68 15.51
CA VAL A 164 1.72 2.15 14.16
C VAL A 164 0.71 2.96 13.37
N PHE A 165 1.15 3.47 12.23
CA PHE A 165 0.28 3.97 11.16
C PHE A 165 0.08 2.86 10.13
N VAL A 166 -1.13 2.72 9.61
CA VAL A 166 -1.45 1.75 8.55
C VAL A 166 -2.09 2.45 7.37
N SER A 167 -1.62 2.13 6.16
CA SER A 167 -2.13 2.78 4.96
C SER A 167 -3.47 2.24 4.44
N LEU A 168 -3.95 1.12 5.00
CA LEU A 168 -5.18 0.44 4.60
C LEU A 168 -5.92 -0.08 5.85
N ARG A 169 -7.26 0.01 5.86
CA ARG A 169 -8.11 -0.46 6.95
C ARG A 169 -8.06 -1.98 7.19
N PRO A 170 -7.96 -2.86 6.17
CA PRO A 170 -7.76 -4.30 6.42
C PRO A 170 -6.54 -4.61 7.30
N ARG A 171 -5.47 -3.80 7.19
CA ARG A 171 -4.28 -3.92 8.05
C ARG A 171 -4.56 -3.44 9.47
N GLN A 172 -5.34 -2.37 9.61
CA GLN A 172 -5.83 -1.92 10.91
C GLN A 172 -6.64 -3.02 11.61
N GLY A 173 -7.54 -3.67 10.88
CA GLY A 173 -8.31 -4.82 11.39
C GLY A 173 -7.42 -5.98 11.81
N PHE A 174 -6.40 -6.31 11.01
CA PHE A 174 -5.42 -7.34 11.35
C PHE A 174 -4.70 -7.01 12.67
N LEU A 175 -4.24 -5.77 12.85
CA LEU A 175 -3.55 -5.34 14.06
C LEU A 175 -4.47 -5.30 15.28
N ALA A 176 -5.71 -4.86 15.11
CA ALA A 176 -6.73 -4.88 16.17
C ALA A 176 -6.99 -6.31 16.67
N ASN A 177 -7.06 -7.30 15.76
CA ASN A 177 -7.19 -8.72 16.12
C ASN A 177 -6.00 -9.28 16.91
N HIS A 178 -4.88 -8.54 16.97
CA HIS A 178 -3.69 -8.88 17.76
C HIS A 178 -3.47 -7.90 18.93
N GLY A 179 -4.47 -7.07 19.26
CA GLY A 179 -4.40 -6.13 20.39
C GLY A 179 -3.43 -4.97 20.17
N ILE A 180 -3.09 -4.65 18.92
CA ILE A 180 -2.16 -3.56 18.59
C ILE A 180 -2.95 -2.32 18.15
N PRO A 181 -2.91 -1.22 18.93
CA PRO A 181 -3.51 0.03 18.51
C PRO A 181 -2.77 0.57 17.28
N SER A 182 -3.53 1.01 16.28
CA SER A 182 -2.97 1.59 15.06
C SER A 182 -3.87 2.68 14.50
N LEU A 183 -3.25 3.69 13.88
CA LEU A 183 -3.93 4.81 13.24
C LEU A 183 -4.03 4.57 11.73
N PHE A 184 -5.23 4.70 11.17
CA PHE A 184 -5.41 4.67 9.73
C PHE A 184 -4.90 5.97 9.08
N VAL A 185 -3.80 5.86 8.35
CA VAL A 185 -3.14 6.97 7.63
C VAL A 185 -2.95 6.53 6.18
N PRO A 186 -3.97 6.69 5.32
CA PRO A 186 -3.85 6.32 3.92
C PRO A 186 -2.80 7.18 3.22
N ILE A 187 -2.17 6.62 2.20
CA ILE A 187 -1.20 7.36 1.37
C ILE A 187 -1.96 8.45 0.62
N GLY A 188 -1.65 9.72 0.91
CA GLY A 188 -2.18 10.86 0.15
C GLY A 188 -1.24 11.27 -0.99
N TYR A 189 -1.76 11.97 -1.99
CA TYR A 189 -1.07 12.38 -3.22
C TYR A 189 0.13 13.34 -3.01
N HIS A 190 1.14 13.18 -3.86
CA HIS A 190 2.28 14.09 -4.01
C HIS A 190 2.52 14.40 -5.51
N PRO A 191 2.90 15.65 -5.89
CA PRO A 191 3.09 16.05 -7.28
C PRO A 191 4.05 15.18 -8.12
N ILE A 192 5.04 14.55 -7.48
CA ILE A 192 5.98 13.65 -8.19
C ILE A 192 5.31 12.40 -8.78
N TRP A 193 4.10 12.06 -8.32
CA TRP A 193 3.40 10.85 -8.75
C TRP A 193 2.56 11.06 -10.02
N GLY A 194 2.25 12.30 -10.37
CA GLY A 194 1.53 12.63 -11.59
C GLY A 194 0.96 14.04 -11.51
N ARG A 195 0.64 14.61 -12.67
CA ARG A 195 -0.06 15.89 -12.79
C ARG A 195 -0.89 15.87 -14.07
N SER A 196 -1.95 16.65 -14.11
CA SER A 196 -2.65 16.92 -15.36
C SER A 196 -1.71 17.71 -16.28
N LEU A 197 -1.54 17.23 -17.49
CA LEU A 197 -0.92 17.98 -18.57
C LEU A 197 -2.01 18.81 -19.27
N GLU A 198 -1.60 19.78 -20.09
CA GLU A 198 -2.52 20.56 -20.92
C GLU A 198 -3.44 19.65 -21.75
N ALA A 199 -4.60 20.17 -22.17
CA ALA A 199 -5.65 19.41 -22.83
C ALA A 199 -5.17 18.82 -24.17
N GLY A 200 -4.59 17.62 -24.11
CA GLY A 200 -4.29 16.77 -25.25
C GLY A 200 -5.36 15.71 -25.45
N GLU A 201 -5.33 15.07 -26.62
CA GLU A 201 -6.22 13.96 -26.93
C GLU A 201 -5.92 12.74 -26.04
N ARG A 202 -6.97 12.13 -25.47
CA ARG A 202 -6.88 10.84 -24.76
C ARG A 202 -7.06 9.69 -25.74
N ASP A 203 -5.98 9.35 -26.44
CA ASP A 203 -5.97 8.34 -27.52
C ASP A 203 -5.80 6.88 -27.05
N ILE A 204 -5.55 6.65 -25.76
CA ILE A 204 -5.44 5.30 -25.17
C ILE A 204 -6.75 4.96 -24.47
N ASP A 205 -7.48 3.96 -24.95
CA ASP A 205 -8.76 3.58 -24.36
C ASP A 205 -8.59 3.08 -22.91
N VAL A 206 -7.79 2.04 -22.72
CA VAL A 206 -7.58 1.43 -21.41
C VAL A 206 -6.10 1.15 -21.20
N VAL A 207 -5.58 1.51 -20.04
CA VAL A 207 -4.22 1.15 -19.63
C VAL A 207 -4.23 0.34 -18.34
N PHE A 208 -3.44 -0.73 -18.31
CA PHE A 208 -3.07 -1.41 -17.08
C PHE A 208 -1.58 -1.17 -16.80
N LEU A 209 -1.26 -0.58 -15.65
CA LEU A 209 0.11 -0.28 -15.23
C LEU A 209 0.55 -1.20 -14.08
N GLY A 210 1.37 -2.20 -14.34
CA GLY A 210 1.95 -3.01 -13.26
C GLY A 210 2.39 -4.40 -13.68
N ASN A 211 2.90 -5.15 -12.69
CA ASN A 211 3.37 -6.52 -12.93
C ASN A 211 2.19 -7.45 -13.27
N VAL A 212 2.32 -8.17 -14.39
CA VAL A 212 1.41 -9.24 -14.80
C VAL A 212 1.71 -10.48 -13.97
N THR A 213 1.01 -10.60 -12.85
CA THR A 213 1.13 -11.76 -11.94
C THR A 213 0.33 -12.96 -12.46
N ARG A 214 0.55 -14.15 -11.87
CA ARG A 214 -0.26 -15.34 -12.16
C ARG A 214 -1.77 -15.12 -11.96
N ARG A 215 -2.14 -14.28 -10.99
CA ARG A 215 -3.54 -13.88 -10.71
C ARG A 215 -4.09 -12.93 -11.77
N ARG A 216 -3.32 -11.91 -12.13
CA ARG A 216 -3.76 -10.87 -13.07
C ARG A 216 -3.78 -11.34 -14.52
N ARG A 217 -2.91 -12.27 -14.90
CA ARG A 217 -2.80 -12.77 -16.28
C ARG A 217 -4.14 -13.23 -16.89
N PRO A 218 -4.89 -14.16 -16.27
CA PRO A 218 -6.17 -14.59 -16.84
C PRO A 218 -7.20 -13.44 -16.92
N LEU A 219 -7.26 -12.57 -15.90
CA LEU A 219 -8.15 -11.40 -15.90
C LEU A 219 -7.83 -10.44 -17.04
N LEU A 220 -6.55 -10.15 -17.26
CA LEU A 220 -6.09 -9.28 -18.34
C LEU A 220 -6.38 -9.89 -19.72
N GLN A 221 -6.25 -11.21 -19.89
CA GLN A 221 -6.57 -11.90 -21.14
C GLN A 221 -8.07 -11.84 -21.45
N GLU A 222 -8.92 -12.06 -20.44
CA GLU A 222 -10.37 -11.96 -20.57
C GLU A 222 -10.81 -10.52 -20.93
N LEU A 223 -10.26 -9.53 -20.22
CA LEU A 223 -10.50 -8.11 -20.47
C LEU A 223 -10.03 -7.68 -21.87
N ASP A 224 -8.84 -8.08 -22.29
CA ASP A 224 -8.29 -7.77 -23.62
C ASP A 224 -9.20 -8.30 -24.72
N HIS A 225 -9.65 -9.57 -24.61
CA HIS A 225 -10.55 -10.17 -25.59
C HIS A 225 -11.91 -9.46 -25.64
N ALA A 226 -12.50 -9.16 -24.49
CA ALA A 226 -13.79 -8.47 -24.41
C ALA A 226 -13.71 -7.04 -24.98
N LEU A 227 -12.64 -6.30 -24.66
CA LEU A 227 -12.42 -4.95 -25.19
C LEU A 227 -12.20 -4.96 -26.70
N ALA A 228 -11.39 -5.89 -27.21
CA ALA A 228 -11.15 -6.03 -28.64
C ALA A 228 -12.45 -6.32 -29.41
N LYS A 229 -13.33 -7.17 -28.87
CA LYS A 229 -14.65 -7.46 -29.46
C LYS A 229 -15.55 -6.21 -29.51
N ALA A 230 -15.38 -5.29 -28.56
CA ALA A 230 -16.10 -4.01 -28.51
C ALA A 230 -15.40 -2.88 -29.29
N GLY A 231 -14.27 -3.16 -29.96
CA GLY A 231 -13.52 -2.17 -30.75
C GLY A 231 -12.56 -1.29 -29.94
N PHE A 232 -12.29 -1.62 -28.68
CA PHE A 232 -11.38 -0.89 -27.80
C PHE A 232 -10.05 -1.62 -27.60
N LYS A 233 -9.00 -0.89 -27.22
CA LYS A 233 -7.66 -1.44 -27.01
C LYS A 233 -7.25 -1.41 -25.54
N LEU A 234 -6.73 -2.53 -25.03
CA LEU A 234 -6.05 -2.59 -23.72
C LEU A 234 -4.53 -2.47 -23.89
N LYS A 235 -3.94 -1.42 -23.34
CA LYS A 235 -2.49 -1.26 -23.24
C LYS A 235 -1.98 -1.81 -21.91
N ILE A 236 -1.25 -2.91 -21.95
CA ILE A 236 -0.59 -3.50 -20.78
C ILE A 236 0.84 -2.97 -20.69
N VAL A 237 1.16 -2.27 -19.61
CA VAL A 237 2.51 -1.77 -19.31
C VAL A 237 3.05 -2.47 -18.08
N SER A 238 4.00 -3.39 -18.29
CA SER A 238 4.65 -4.15 -17.22
C SER A 238 6.12 -3.77 -17.08
N GLY A 239 6.47 -3.12 -15.97
CA GLY A 239 7.83 -2.64 -15.71
C GLY A 239 8.19 -1.38 -16.50
N ASN A 240 9.28 -0.72 -16.09
CA ASN A 240 9.97 0.35 -16.82
C ASN A 240 9.08 1.49 -17.35
N CYS A 241 8.14 1.99 -16.55
CA CYS A 241 7.36 3.19 -16.87
C CYS A 241 7.23 4.05 -15.61
N PHE A 242 8.06 5.09 -15.53
CA PHE A 242 8.25 5.89 -14.32
C PHE A 242 8.29 7.39 -14.65
N GLY A 243 8.21 8.23 -13.62
CA GLY A 243 8.35 9.67 -13.75
C GLY A 243 7.45 10.30 -14.82
N GLU A 244 8.06 11.06 -15.72
CA GLU A 244 7.36 11.81 -16.77
C GLU A 244 6.71 10.89 -17.81
N GLU A 245 7.37 9.79 -18.19
CA GLU A 245 6.81 8.80 -19.14
C GLU A 245 5.48 8.23 -18.62
N ARG A 246 5.44 7.86 -17.33
CA ARG A 246 4.21 7.42 -16.67
C ARG A 246 3.14 8.52 -16.68
N THR A 247 3.55 9.76 -16.40
CA THR A 247 2.64 10.90 -16.36
C THR A 247 2.01 11.14 -17.73
N GLN A 248 2.80 11.13 -18.80
CA GLN A 248 2.30 11.26 -20.17
C GLN A 248 1.37 10.11 -20.57
N LEU A 249 1.75 8.86 -20.25
CA LEU A 249 0.92 7.69 -20.50
C LEU A 249 -0.47 7.82 -19.87
N LEU A 250 -0.53 8.21 -18.60
CA LEU A 250 -1.79 8.36 -17.86
C LEU A 250 -2.61 9.56 -18.37
N ASN A 251 -1.98 10.66 -18.77
CA ASN A 251 -2.69 11.80 -19.37
C ASN A 251 -3.31 11.47 -20.73
N ARG A 252 -2.72 10.55 -21.50
CA ARG A 252 -3.29 10.03 -22.76
C ARG A 252 -4.35 8.95 -22.58
N SER A 253 -4.52 8.43 -21.36
CA SER A 253 -5.41 7.29 -21.10
C SER A 253 -6.81 7.74 -20.69
N LYS A 254 -7.86 7.19 -21.31
CA LYS A 254 -9.26 7.41 -20.90
C LYS A 254 -9.53 6.69 -19.57
N VAL A 255 -9.14 5.41 -19.49
CA VAL A 255 -9.35 4.57 -18.30
C VAL A 255 -8.04 3.92 -17.83
N LEU A 256 -7.73 4.06 -16.54
CA LEU A 256 -6.80 3.17 -15.85
C LEU A 256 -7.57 1.97 -15.28
N LEU A 257 -7.18 0.77 -15.70
CA LEU A 257 -7.61 -0.48 -15.10
C LEU A 257 -6.77 -0.80 -13.86
N ASN A 258 -7.40 -0.86 -12.68
CA ASN A 258 -6.77 -1.29 -11.44
C ASN A 258 -7.16 -2.74 -11.09
N LEU A 259 -6.17 -3.64 -11.06
CA LEU A 259 -6.35 -5.03 -10.61
C LEU A 259 -5.55 -5.27 -9.34
N ASN A 260 -6.17 -5.87 -8.32
CA ASN A 260 -5.52 -6.02 -7.03
C ASN A 260 -4.41 -7.09 -7.07
N SER A 261 -3.31 -6.85 -6.36
CA SER A 261 -2.24 -7.85 -6.19
C SER A 261 -2.67 -8.95 -5.23
N LEU A 262 -3.42 -8.56 -4.20
CA LEU A 262 -3.95 -9.38 -3.13
C LEU A 262 -5.47 -9.22 -3.09
N PRO A 263 -6.25 -10.26 -2.79
CA PRO A 263 -7.70 -10.16 -2.83
C PRO A 263 -8.32 -9.40 -1.65
N TRP A 264 -7.61 -9.24 -0.52
CA TRP A 264 -8.12 -8.56 0.68
C TRP A 264 -7.63 -7.11 0.84
N GLU A 265 -6.86 -6.58 -0.11
CA GLU A 265 -6.34 -5.21 -0.06
C GLU A 265 -6.37 -4.54 -1.44
N SER A 266 -6.71 -3.25 -1.48
CA SER A 266 -6.65 -2.40 -2.67
C SER A 266 -5.69 -1.21 -2.46
N PRO A 267 -4.37 -1.39 -2.69
CA PRO A 267 -3.41 -0.31 -2.51
C PRO A 267 -3.65 0.89 -3.46
N GLY A 268 -3.77 2.08 -2.88
CA GLY A 268 -4.18 3.30 -3.58
C GLY A 268 -3.18 3.91 -4.57
N MET A 269 -1.90 3.53 -4.51
CA MET A 269 -0.83 4.26 -5.23
C MET A 269 -1.09 4.41 -6.74
N ARG A 270 -1.50 3.34 -7.42
CA ARG A 270 -1.79 3.41 -8.86
C ARG A 270 -3.00 4.30 -9.15
N MET A 271 -3.98 4.27 -8.27
CA MET A 271 -5.20 5.08 -8.40
C MET A 271 -4.85 6.56 -8.23
N LEU A 272 -4.06 6.94 -7.22
CA LEU A 272 -3.57 8.31 -7.04
C LEU A 272 -2.86 8.85 -8.29
N MET A 273 -1.98 8.03 -8.89
CA MET A 273 -1.27 8.41 -10.11
C MET A 273 -2.24 8.71 -11.26
N ALA A 274 -3.22 7.84 -11.51
CA ALA A 274 -4.20 8.04 -12.58
C ALA A 274 -5.16 9.20 -12.31
N MET A 275 -5.69 9.31 -11.09
CA MET A 275 -6.59 10.37 -10.68
C MET A 275 -5.92 11.74 -10.83
N SER A 276 -4.65 11.88 -10.45
CA SER A 276 -3.89 13.13 -10.64
C SER A 276 -3.64 13.51 -12.11
N CYS A 277 -3.78 12.56 -13.03
CA CYS A 277 -3.67 12.75 -14.48
C CYS A 277 -5.05 12.78 -15.17
N LYS A 278 -6.14 12.86 -14.39
CA LYS A 278 -7.54 12.82 -14.86
C LYS A 278 -7.88 11.59 -15.73
N ALA A 279 -7.18 10.47 -15.54
CA ALA A 279 -7.60 9.19 -16.10
C ALA A 279 -8.63 8.56 -15.15
N MET A 280 -9.80 8.19 -15.68
CA MET A 280 -10.82 7.52 -14.88
C MET A 280 -10.29 6.18 -14.38
N VAL A 281 -10.53 5.88 -13.10
CA VAL A 281 -10.14 4.59 -12.53
C VAL A 281 -11.32 3.62 -12.57
N VAL A 282 -11.13 2.48 -13.22
CA VAL A 282 -12.01 1.32 -13.07
C VAL A 282 -11.22 0.22 -12.38
N SER A 283 -11.72 -0.25 -11.24
CA SER A 283 -11.02 -1.21 -10.40
C SER A 283 -11.80 -2.51 -10.27
N GLU A 284 -11.07 -3.61 -10.16
CA GLU A 284 -11.59 -4.83 -9.57
C GLU A 284 -12.15 -4.54 -8.17
N TYR A 285 -13.26 -5.20 -7.84
CA TYR A 285 -13.89 -5.12 -6.52
C TYR A 285 -12.89 -5.39 -5.38
N ALA A 286 -13.01 -4.56 -4.35
CA ALA A 286 -12.39 -4.76 -3.05
C ALA A 286 -13.41 -4.34 -2.00
N GLU A 287 -13.40 -5.04 -0.86
CA GLU A 287 -14.34 -4.76 0.24
C GLU A 287 -14.07 -3.39 0.88
N ASP A 288 -12.79 -3.06 1.07
CA ASP A 288 -12.38 -1.74 1.54
C ASP A 288 -11.62 -0.98 0.45
N ILE A 289 -12.22 0.14 0.04
CA ILE A 289 -11.62 1.09 -0.90
C ILE A 289 -11.37 2.46 -0.26
N ALA A 290 -11.44 2.58 1.07
CA ALA A 290 -11.24 3.86 1.72
C ALA A 290 -9.84 4.44 1.37
N PRO A 291 -9.73 5.75 1.16
CA PRO A 291 -10.78 6.77 1.34
C PRO A 291 -11.59 7.07 0.07
N TYR A 292 -11.52 6.23 -0.95
CA TYR A 292 -12.23 6.44 -2.21
C TYR A 292 -13.69 6.01 -2.13
N ILE A 293 -14.52 6.59 -3.01
CA ILE A 293 -15.97 6.31 -3.08
C ILE A 293 -16.30 5.77 -4.47
N ASN A 294 -16.95 4.60 -4.52
CA ASN A 294 -17.44 4.01 -5.76
C ASN A 294 -18.51 4.90 -6.39
N GLY A 295 -18.44 5.13 -7.71
CA GLY A 295 -19.33 6.04 -8.43
C GLY A 295 -18.95 7.53 -8.35
N GLN A 296 -17.94 7.89 -7.56
CA GLN A 296 -17.45 9.28 -7.45
C GLN A 296 -15.98 9.40 -7.81
N HIS A 297 -15.12 8.56 -7.22
CA HIS A 297 -13.67 8.62 -7.46
C HIS A 297 -13.21 7.50 -8.42
N LEU A 298 -13.93 6.39 -8.45
CA LEU A 298 -13.64 5.23 -9.28
C LEU A 298 -14.91 4.40 -9.48
N MET A 299 -14.89 3.48 -10.44
CA MET A 299 -15.94 2.47 -10.60
C MET A 299 -15.42 1.08 -10.23
N LEU A 300 -16.24 0.31 -9.52
CA LEU A 300 -15.94 -1.07 -9.12
C LEU A 300 -16.80 -2.09 -9.84
N ALA A 301 -16.20 -3.20 -10.24
CA ALA A 301 -16.93 -4.41 -10.63
C ALA A 301 -16.15 -5.67 -10.24
N ALA A 302 -16.88 -6.76 -10.02
CA ALA A 302 -16.32 -8.06 -9.67
C ALA A 302 -16.21 -8.97 -10.90
N GLY A 303 -15.14 -9.78 -10.95
CA GLY A 303 -15.00 -10.88 -11.90
C GLY A 303 -15.34 -10.53 -13.34
N LYS A 304 -16.29 -11.27 -13.92
CA LYS A 304 -16.73 -11.18 -15.32
C LYS A 304 -17.39 -9.84 -15.69
N ASP A 305 -17.93 -9.11 -14.71
CA ASP A 305 -18.66 -7.86 -14.97
C ASP A 305 -17.70 -6.68 -15.20
N LEU A 306 -16.41 -6.85 -14.87
CA LEU A 306 -15.39 -5.81 -14.99
C LEU A 306 -15.21 -5.35 -16.44
N ALA A 307 -15.22 -6.28 -17.41
CA ALA A 307 -15.09 -5.92 -18.82
C ALA A 307 -16.30 -5.10 -19.31
N GLY A 308 -17.51 -5.53 -18.95
CA GLY A 308 -18.74 -4.81 -19.30
C GLY A 308 -18.77 -3.40 -18.72
N LEU A 309 -18.32 -3.23 -17.47
CA LEU A 309 -18.19 -1.92 -16.84
C LEU A 309 -17.21 -1.03 -17.62
N VAL A 310 -16.00 -1.51 -17.94
CA VAL A 310 -15.02 -0.72 -18.70
C VAL A 310 -15.59 -0.30 -20.07
N ILE A 311 -16.25 -1.21 -20.79
CA ILE A 311 -16.88 -0.92 -22.09
C ILE A 311 -17.96 0.17 -21.93
N SER A 312 -18.81 0.06 -20.91
CA SER A 312 -19.85 1.06 -20.64
C SER A 312 -19.26 2.44 -20.35
N CYS A 313 -18.18 2.51 -19.57
CA CYS A 313 -17.50 3.77 -19.25
C CYS A 313 -16.77 4.36 -20.47
N LEU A 314 -16.29 3.54 -21.41
CA LEU A 314 -15.68 4.03 -22.64
C LEU A 314 -16.71 4.65 -23.59
N GLY A 315 -17.93 4.11 -23.62
CA GLY A 315 -19.06 4.63 -24.40
C GLY A 315 -19.71 5.90 -23.83
N ASP A 316 -19.44 6.25 -22.57
CA ASP A 316 -20.03 7.42 -21.89
C ASP A 316 -18.96 8.44 -21.46
N GLU A 317 -18.66 9.41 -22.32
CA GLU A 317 -17.72 10.50 -22.03
C GLU A 317 -18.17 11.38 -20.86
N ALA A 318 -19.47 11.66 -20.75
CA ALA A 318 -19.99 12.54 -19.71
C ALA A 318 -19.79 11.93 -18.32
N LEU A 319 -20.14 10.65 -18.16
CA LEU A 319 -19.87 9.89 -16.94
C LEU A 319 -18.38 9.81 -16.64
N ARG A 320 -17.57 9.47 -17.64
CA ARG A 320 -16.12 9.31 -17.47
C ARG A 320 -15.46 10.62 -17.01
N SER A 321 -15.77 11.72 -17.69
CA SER A 321 -15.24 13.04 -17.37
C SER A 321 -15.65 13.48 -15.96
N LYS A 322 -16.94 13.28 -15.61
CA LYS A 322 -17.45 13.59 -14.26
C LYS A 322 -16.68 12.85 -13.17
N ILE A 323 -16.52 11.53 -13.29
CA ILE A 323 -15.82 10.72 -12.28
C ILE A 323 -14.33 11.08 -12.23
N ALA A 324 -13.69 11.26 -13.39
CA ALA A 324 -12.27 11.63 -13.46
C ALA A 324 -12.01 13.00 -12.80
N ASP A 325 -12.86 13.99 -13.03
CA ASP A 325 -12.74 15.33 -12.44
C ASP A 325 -13.01 15.31 -10.92
N GLN A 326 -14.01 14.55 -10.47
CA GLN A 326 -14.26 14.35 -9.03
C GLN A 326 -13.06 13.70 -8.34
N ALA A 327 -12.52 12.63 -8.92
CA ALA A 327 -11.35 11.95 -8.40
C ALA A 327 -10.11 12.86 -8.38
N TYR A 328 -9.91 13.65 -9.45
CA TYR A 328 -8.82 14.63 -9.54
C TYR A 328 -8.90 15.66 -8.42
N ARG A 329 -10.06 16.33 -8.24
CA ARG A 329 -10.24 17.32 -7.16
C ARG A 329 -9.97 16.69 -5.80
N PHE A 330 -10.55 15.52 -5.54
CA PHE A 330 -10.33 14.80 -4.28
C PHE A 330 -8.84 14.56 -3.99
N VAL A 331 -8.06 14.04 -4.95
CA VAL A 331 -6.63 13.76 -4.70
C VAL A 331 -5.77 15.01 -4.62
N MET A 332 -6.13 16.07 -5.34
CA MET A 332 -5.35 17.32 -5.37
C MET A 332 -5.61 18.22 -4.16
N GLU A 333 -6.82 18.17 -3.59
CA GLU A 333 -7.26 19.14 -2.58
C GLU A 333 -7.41 18.48 -1.20
N GLU A 334 -8.06 17.32 -1.13
CA GLU A 334 -8.46 16.71 0.15
C GLU A 334 -7.52 15.57 0.58
N HIS A 335 -7.09 14.76 -0.38
CA HIS A 335 -6.34 13.53 -0.15
C HIS A 335 -4.86 13.68 -0.50
N THR A 336 -4.27 14.82 -0.14
CA THR A 336 -2.83 15.09 -0.30
C THR A 336 -2.00 14.42 0.79
N LEU A 337 -0.73 14.13 0.50
CA LEU A 337 0.20 13.56 1.47
C LEU A 337 0.36 14.48 2.68
N ALA A 338 0.39 15.80 2.44
CA ALA A 338 0.44 16.83 3.48
C ALA A 338 -0.78 16.77 4.40
N ALA A 339 -1.99 16.71 3.84
CA ALA A 339 -3.21 16.62 4.64
C ALA A 339 -3.24 15.34 5.49
N ARG A 340 -2.83 14.20 4.92
CA ARG A 340 -2.81 12.92 5.64
C ARG A 340 -1.79 12.89 6.78
N LEU A 341 -0.60 13.44 6.56
CA LEU A 341 0.44 13.51 7.60
C LEU A 341 0.13 14.52 8.69
N THR A 342 -0.42 15.68 8.34
CA THR A 342 -0.83 16.69 9.32
C THR A 342 -1.84 16.09 10.30
N ALA A 343 -2.92 15.51 9.78
CA ALA A 343 -3.95 14.87 10.62
C ALA A 343 -3.38 13.74 11.49
N ALA A 344 -2.44 12.95 10.96
CA ALA A 344 -1.82 11.85 11.69
C ALA A 344 -0.91 12.34 12.84
N LEU A 345 -0.08 13.35 12.58
CA LEU A 345 0.85 13.90 13.57
C LEU A 345 0.11 14.69 14.66
N GLU A 346 -0.96 15.40 14.32
CA GLU A 346 -1.83 16.07 15.29
C GLU A 346 -2.53 15.07 16.21
N SER A 347 -3.10 14.01 15.63
CA SER A 347 -3.74 12.93 16.39
C SER A 347 -2.77 12.28 17.38
N GLN A 348 -1.50 12.10 16.97
CA GLN A 348 -0.45 11.59 17.83
C GLN A 348 -0.06 12.55 18.96
N ALA A 349 0.03 13.86 18.68
CA ALA A 349 0.34 14.87 19.67
C ALA A 349 -0.75 14.96 20.76
N MET A 350 -2.02 14.83 20.36
CA MET A 350 -3.15 14.78 21.29
C MET A 350 -3.14 13.51 22.17
N ALA A 351 -2.75 12.36 21.61
CA ALA A 351 -2.66 11.11 22.35
C ALA A 351 -1.52 11.09 23.40
N THR A 352 -0.49 11.93 23.23
CA THR A 352 0.64 12.05 24.17
C THR A 352 0.45 13.07 25.31
N LYS A 353 -0.63 13.85 25.33
CA LYS A 353 -0.92 14.70 26.50
C LYS A 353 -1.53 13.82 27.60
N PRO A 354 -0.87 13.64 28.77
CA PRO A 354 -1.55 13.02 29.89
C PRO A 354 -2.76 13.88 30.26
N PHE A 355 -3.90 13.24 30.52
CA PHE A 355 -4.97 13.89 31.26
C PHE A 355 -4.36 14.34 32.60
N ILE A 356 -4.25 15.65 32.79
CA ILE A 356 -3.76 16.28 34.02
C ILE A 356 -4.75 16.02 35.14
#